data_AF-A0A969YZV8-F1
#
_entry.id   AF-A0A969YZV8-F1
#
_cell.length_a   1.000
_cell.length_b   1.000
_cell.length_c   1.000
_cell.angle_alpha   90.00
_cell.angle_beta   90.00
_cell.angle_gamma   90.00
#
_symmetry.space_group_name_H-M   'P 1'
#
loop_
_entity.id
_entity.type
_entity.pdbx_description
1 polymer ?
#
loop_
_entity_poly.entity_id
_entity_poly.type
_entity_poly.pdbx_seq_one_letter_code
_entity_poly.pdbx_strand_id
1 'polypeptide(L)'
;MADNKENIIKQAVALKYEPISDTAPVVVAKGKGLLADNIIKTAQANEVPIKEDNDLINYLMSLELYQEIPPELYPIVAEILAFIYRIDQSL
;
A
#
# COMPACT_ATOMS: atom_id res chain seq x y z
N MET A 1 -20.34 12.74 -27.94
CA MET A 1 -18.98 12.67 -27.36
C MET A 1 -19.12 11.83 -26.12
N ALA A 2 -18.63 10.58 -26.16
CA ALA A 2 -18.75 9.66 -25.05
C ALA A 2 -17.74 10.08 -23.96
N ASP A 3 -18.23 10.27 -22.75
CA ASP A 3 -17.41 10.45 -21.56
C ASP A 3 -16.56 9.19 -21.37
N ASN A 4 -15.34 9.21 -21.90
CA ASN A 4 -14.33 8.20 -21.65
C ASN A 4 -13.76 8.47 -20.25
N LYS A 5 -14.57 8.26 -19.21
CA LYS A 5 -14.07 8.12 -17.84
C LYS A 5 -13.22 6.87 -17.86
N GLU A 6 -11.89 7.03 -17.84
CA GLU A 6 -10.97 5.95 -17.56
C GLU A 6 -11.51 5.21 -16.35
N ASN A 7 -11.88 3.95 -16.56
CA ASN A 7 -12.46 3.12 -15.52
C ASN A 7 -11.30 2.72 -14.61
N ILE A 8 -10.92 3.61 -13.67
CA ILE A 8 -9.81 3.39 -12.76
C ILE A 8 -10.21 2.21 -11.87
N ILE A 9 -9.66 1.05 -12.19
CA ILE A 9 -9.85 -0.16 -11.41
C ILE A 9 -9.14 0.06 -10.08
N LYS A 10 -9.90 0.04 -8.97
CA LYS A 10 -9.32 0.20 -7.63
C LYS A 10 -8.20 -0.82 -7.38
N GLN A 11 -7.14 -0.38 -6.74
CA GLN A 11 -5.98 -1.21 -6.40
C GLN A 11 -5.70 -1.10 -4.90
N ALA A 12 -5.12 -2.14 -4.33
CA ALA A 12 -4.68 -2.15 -2.94
C ALA A 12 -3.43 -3.01 -2.80
N VAL A 13 -2.50 -2.55 -1.96
CA VAL A 13 -1.29 -3.28 -1.55
C VAL A 13 -1.19 -3.19 -0.04
N ALA A 14 -0.92 -4.32 0.62
CA ALA A 14 -0.62 -4.37 2.04
C ALA A 14 0.88 -4.60 2.24
N LEU A 15 1.47 -3.77 3.08
CA LEU A 15 2.88 -3.83 3.46
C LEU A 15 3.02 -4.33 4.89
N LYS A 16 4.06 -5.12 5.14
CA LYS A 16 4.49 -5.54 6.48
C LYS A 16 5.93 -5.07 6.68
N TYR A 17 6.25 -4.61 7.88
CA TYR A 17 7.63 -4.30 8.24
C TYR A 17 7.89 -4.67 9.69
N GLU A 18 8.86 -5.54 9.91
CA GLU A 18 9.39 -5.87 11.22
C GLU A 18 10.84 -5.36 11.33
N PRO A 19 11.10 -4.23 12.01
CA PRO A 19 12.42 -3.57 12.00
C PRO A 19 13.61 -4.42 12.50
N ILE A 20 13.33 -5.50 13.23
CA ILE A 20 14.36 -6.39 13.80
C ILE A 20 14.76 -7.49 12.80
N SER A 21 13.83 -7.94 11.96
CA SER A 21 13.96 -9.09 11.06
C SER A 21 14.07 -8.70 9.59
N ASP A 22 13.45 -7.59 9.19
CA ASP A 22 13.32 -7.16 7.80
C ASP A 22 14.30 -6.03 7.47
N THR A 23 14.95 -6.12 6.31
CA THR A 23 15.82 -5.04 5.82
C THR A 23 15.00 -3.90 5.24
N ALA A 24 13.85 -4.22 4.64
CA ALA A 24 12.89 -3.28 4.10
C ALA A 24 11.46 -3.85 4.21
N PRO A 25 10.41 -3.03 4.12
CA PRO A 25 9.05 -3.54 4.14
C PRO A 25 8.78 -4.51 2.98
N VAL A 26 7.84 -5.42 3.22
CA VAL A 26 7.51 -6.54 2.34
C VAL A 26 6.07 -6.43 1.89
N VAL A 27 5.81 -6.72 0.61
CA VAL A 27 4.44 -6.82 0.08
C VAL A 27 3.82 -8.16 0.50
N VAL A 28 2.81 -8.12 1.37
CA VAL A 28 2.15 -9.34 1.88
C VAL A 28 0.80 -9.63 1.26
N ALA A 29 0.16 -8.61 0.65
CA ALA A 29 -1.04 -8.79 -0.16
C ALA A 29 -1.10 -7.70 -1.24
N LYS A 30 -1.69 -8.03 -2.40
CA LYS A 30 -2.01 -7.06 -3.45
C LYS A 30 -3.21 -7.50 -4.27
N GLY A 31 -3.98 -6.55 -4.81
CA GLY A 31 -5.19 -6.86 -5.55
C GLY A 31 -5.74 -5.71 -6.38
N LYS A 32 -6.67 -6.05 -7.29
CA LYS A 32 -7.42 -5.11 -8.11
C LYS A 32 -8.92 -5.38 -8.00
N GLY A 33 -9.76 -4.36 -8.23
CA GLY A 33 -11.21 -4.47 -8.22
C GLY A 33 -11.73 -5.06 -6.91
N LEU A 34 -12.54 -6.12 -7.00
CA LEU A 34 -13.13 -6.78 -5.84
C LEU A 34 -12.09 -7.28 -4.81
N LEU A 35 -10.92 -7.72 -5.26
CA LEU A 35 -9.87 -8.15 -4.34
C LEU A 35 -9.28 -6.96 -3.58
N ALA A 36 -9.12 -5.81 -4.25
CA ALA A 36 -8.68 -4.57 -3.59
C ALA A 36 -9.70 -4.11 -2.54
N ASP A 37 -10.99 -4.16 -2.87
CA ASP A 37 -12.07 -3.85 -1.92
C ASP A 37 -12.02 -4.78 -0.70
N ASN A 38 -11.76 -6.07 -0.90
CA ASN A 38 -11.65 -7.03 0.21
C ASN A 38 -10.41 -6.75 1.09
N ILE A 39 -9.25 -6.45 0.49
CA ILE A 39 -8.04 -6.06 1.23
C ILE A 39 -8.33 -4.83 2.11
N ILE A 40 -8.96 -3.81 1.54
CA ILE A 40 -9.32 -2.57 2.26
C ILE A 40 -10.30 -2.86 3.40
N LYS A 41 -11.34 -3.64 3.16
CA LYS A 41 -12.30 -4.03 4.20
C LYS A 41 -11.63 -4.80 5.34
N THR A 42 -10.72 -5.72 5.02
CA THR A 42 -9.95 -6.45 6.03
C THR A 42 -9.03 -5.53 6.82
N ALA A 43 -8.35 -4.58 6.17
CA ALA A 43 -7.52 -3.59 6.85
C ALA A 43 -8.35 -2.73 7.82
N GLN A 44 -9.52 -2.22 7.39
CA GLN A 44 -10.44 -1.47 8.24
C GLN A 44 -10.91 -2.27 9.45
N ALA A 45 -11.28 -3.54 9.25
CA ALA A 45 -11.77 -4.41 10.32
C ALA A 45 -10.70 -4.76 11.37
N ASN A 46 -9.42 -4.63 11.02
CA ASN A 46 -8.27 -4.89 11.90
C ASN A 46 -7.53 -3.61 12.28
N GLU A 47 -8.14 -2.44 12.06
CA GLU A 47 -7.57 -1.13 12.42
C GLU A 47 -6.18 -0.87 11.81
N VAL A 48 -5.90 -1.47 10.65
CA VAL A 48 -4.66 -1.22 9.90
C VAL A 48 -4.78 0.12 9.18
N PRO A 49 -3.83 1.05 9.35
CA PRO A 49 -3.85 2.35 8.67
C PRO A 49 -3.92 2.22 7.15
N ILE A 50 -4.75 3.06 6.52
CA ILE A 50 -4.94 3.07 5.06
C ILE A 50 -4.55 4.44 4.53
N LYS A 51 -3.65 4.45 3.54
CA LYS A 51 -3.27 5.64 2.76
C LYS A 51 -3.76 5.47 1.33
N GLU A 52 -4.57 6.40 0.85
CA GLU A 52 -4.97 6.47 -0.55
C GLU A 52 -3.98 7.35 -1.31
N ASP A 53 -3.27 6.76 -2.27
CA ASP A 53 -2.28 7.45 -3.08
C ASP A 53 -2.11 6.75 -4.44
N ASN A 54 -2.52 7.43 -5.51
CA ASN A 54 -2.53 6.88 -6.87
C ASN A 54 -1.12 6.75 -7.48
N ASP A 55 -0.16 7.55 -7.03
CA ASP A 55 1.20 7.49 -7.56
C ASP A 55 1.94 6.33 -6.90
N LEU A 56 1.87 6.23 -5.57
CA LEU A 56 2.48 5.13 -4.82
C LEU A 56 1.92 3.76 -5.21
N ILE A 57 0.61 3.64 -5.42
CA ILE A 57 -0.01 2.33 -5.67
C ILE A 57 0.48 1.71 -6.98
N ASN A 58 0.80 2.52 -7.99
CA ASN A 58 1.31 2.03 -9.27
C ASN A 58 2.68 1.37 -9.11
N TYR A 59 3.58 1.98 -8.34
CA TYR A 59 4.89 1.39 -8.04
C TYR A 59 4.76 0.12 -7.22
N LEU A 60 3.97 0.15 -6.14
CA LEU A 60 3.83 -0.99 -5.23
C LEU A 60 3.15 -2.20 -5.91
N MET A 61 2.23 -1.96 -6.84
CA MET A 61 1.56 -3.03 -7.59
C MET A 61 2.49 -3.79 -8.53
N SER A 62 3.62 -3.18 -8.93
CA SER A 62 4.63 -3.82 -9.78
C SER A 62 5.49 -4.85 -9.04
N LEU A 63 5.57 -4.76 -7.71
CA LEU A 63 6.39 -5.64 -6.87
C LEU A 63 5.75 -7.01 -6.70
N GLU A 64 6.55 -8.07 -6.57
CA GLU A 64 6.07 -9.42 -6.31
C GLU A 64 5.62 -9.61 -4.85
N LEU A 65 4.76 -10.61 -4.62
CA LEU A 65 4.36 -10.97 -3.25
C LEU A 65 5.57 -11.55 -2.51
N TYR A 66 5.70 -11.20 -1.24
CA TYR A 66 6.78 -11.59 -0.34
C TYR A 66 8.17 -11.13 -0.79
N GLN A 67 8.21 -10.17 -1.71
CA GLN A 67 9.42 -9.46 -2.09
C GLN A 67 9.64 -8.27 -1.15
N GLU A 68 10.86 -8.09 -0.67
CA GLU A 68 11.29 -6.84 -0.05
C GLU A 68 11.23 -5.71 -1.08
N ILE A 69 10.84 -4.52 -0.63
CA ILE A 69 10.84 -3.33 -1.49
C ILE A 69 12.28 -3.05 -1.93
N PRO A 70 12.54 -2.83 -3.23
CA PRO A 70 13.88 -2.55 -3.72
C PRO A 70 14.34 -1.12 -3.37
N PRO A 71 15.66 -0.85 -3.29
CA PRO A 71 16.20 0.42 -2.82
C PRO A 71 15.67 1.67 -3.55
N GLU A 72 15.40 1.58 -4.85
CA GLU A 72 14.85 2.66 -5.65
C GLU A 72 13.46 3.13 -5.18
N LEU A 73 12.72 2.29 -4.45
CA LEU A 73 11.41 2.60 -3.90
C LEU A 73 11.47 2.95 -2.39
N TYR A 74 12.65 3.06 -1.79
CA TYR A 74 12.78 3.48 -0.39
C TYR A 74 12.20 4.89 -0.10
N PRO A 75 12.31 5.89 -1.00
CA PRO A 75 11.68 7.19 -0.76
C PRO A 75 10.15 7.09 -0.60
N ILE A 76 9.52 6.24 -1.42
CA ILE A 76 8.08 5.94 -1.39
C ILE A 76 7.70 5.31 -0.06
N VAL A 77 8.50 4.35 0.42
CA VAL A 77 8.30 3.70 1.72
C VAL A 77 8.46 4.66 2.88
N ALA A 78 9.48 5.51 2.85
CA ALA A 78 9.73 6.49 3.91
C ALA A 78 8.52 7.42 4.09
N GLU A 79 7.83 7.76 3.00
CA GLU A 79 6.59 8.53 3.04
C GLU A 79 5.45 7.79 3.77
N ILE A 80 5.32 6.47 3.56
CA ILE A 80 4.33 5.63 4.26
C ILE A 80 4.66 5.56 5.76
N LEU A 81 5.92 5.33 6.11
CA LEU A 81 6.36 5.28 7.51
C LEU A 81 6.17 6.62 8.21
N ALA A 82 6.47 7.73 7.54
CA ALA A 82 6.23 9.07 8.06
C ALA A 82 4.75 9.35 8.27
N PHE A 83 3.87 8.85 7.39
CA PHE A 83 2.43 8.92 7.56
C PHE A 83 1.96 8.16 8.81
N ILE A 84 2.42 6.92 9.00
CA ILE A 84 2.11 6.11 10.20
C ILE A 84 2.56 6.84 11.46
N TYR A 85 3.81 7.34 11.48
CA TYR A 85 4.34 8.08 12.63
C TYR A 85 3.50 9.33 12.98
N ARG A 86 3.00 10.06 11.96
CA ARG A 86 2.13 11.22 12.19
C ARG A 86 0.77 10.83 12.77
N ILE A 87 0.22 9.69 12.37
CA ILE A 87 -1.03 9.16 12.94
C ILE A 87 -0.80 8.83 14.41
N ASP A 88 0.26 8.07 14.72
CA ASP A 88 0.57 7.64 16.09
C ASP A 88 0.82 8.83 17.04
N GLN A 89 1.43 9.91 16.57
CA GLN A 89 1.64 11.13 17.36
C GLN A 89 0.39 12.00 17.54
N SER A 90 -0.67 11.75 16.76
CA SER A 90 -1.93 12.50 16.80
C SER A 90 -3.03 11.84 17.63
N LEU A 91 -2.74 10.65 18.19
CA LEU A 91 -3.55 9.90 19.14
C LEU A 91 -3.12 10.20 20.58
#